data_AF-A0A1G7JWH8-F1
#
_entry.id   AF-A0A1G7JWH8-F1
#
_cell.length_a   1.000
_cell.length_b   1.000
_cell.length_c   1.000
_cell.angle_alpha   90.00
_cell.angle_beta   90.00
_cell.angle_gamma   90.00
#
_symmetry.space_group_name_H-M   'P 1'
#
loop_
_entity.id
_entity.type
_entity.pdbx_description
1 polymer ?
#
loop_
_entity_poly.entity_id
_entity_poly.type
_entity_poly.pdbx_seq_one_letter_code
_entity_poly.pdbx_strand_id
1 'polypeptide(L)'
;MLLIKILFFILIILSQMYKLKFQSSDEAKDERGKEIIYKTNNRLFNILYLGIILLIVLHLLEFVSTKYLPDILLYFTLSLSVFGSAFLYINKNKKNY
;
A
#
# COMPACT_ATOMS: atom_id res chain seq x y z
N MET A 1 10.18 6.84 -20.40
CA MET A 1 8.95 6.43 -19.67
C MET A 1 8.89 4.92 -19.41
N LEU A 2 9.16 4.05 -20.40
CA LEU A 2 9.12 2.59 -20.23
C LEU A 2 10.00 2.08 -19.07
N LEU A 3 11.24 2.57 -18.98
CA LEU A 3 12.17 2.20 -17.90
C LEU A 3 11.61 2.47 -16.50
N ILE A 4 10.97 3.63 -16.30
CA ILE A 4 10.36 4.01 -15.01
C ILE A 4 9.22 3.05 -14.67
N LYS A 5 8.39 2.68 -15.65
CA LYS A 5 7.30 1.72 -15.46
C LYS A 5 7.84 0.33 -15.06
N ILE A 6 8.92 -0.11 -15.69
CA ILE A 6 9.59 -1.38 -15.35
C ILE A 6 10.15 -1.33 -13.93
N LEU A 7 10.85 -0.25 -13.56
CA LEU A 7 11.37 -0.08 -12.19
C LEU A 7 10.26 -0.09 -11.14
N PHE A 8 9.16 0.62 -11.41
CA PHE A 8 8.00 0.64 -10.53
C PHE A 8 7.37 -0.76 -10.39
N PHE A 9 7.25 -1.50 -11.50
CA PHE A 9 6.74 -2.86 -11.48
C PHE A 9 7.62 -3.82 -10.67
N ILE A 10 8.95 -3.76 -10.84
CA ILE A 10 9.90 -4.54 -10.03
C ILE A 10 9.75 -4.21 -8.55
N LEU A 11 9.63 -2.92 -8.20
CA LEU A 11 9.45 -2.48 -6.82
C LEU A 11 8.15 -3.03 -6.19
N ILE A 12 7.06 -3.07 -6.96
CA ILE A 12 5.80 -3.69 -6.53
C ILE A 12 5.99 -5.18 -6.25
N ILE A 13 6.65 -5.91 -7.16
CA ILE A 13 6.92 -7.34 -6.99
C ILE A 13 7.72 -7.58 -5.70
N LEU A 14 8.83 -6.86 -5.51
CA LEU A 14 9.65 -6.97 -4.30
C LEU A 14 8.86 -6.67 -3.03
N SER A 15 8.00 -5.65 -3.08
CA SER A 15 7.13 -5.28 -1.96
C SER A 15 6.11 -6.36 -1.63
N GLN A 16 5.49 -6.98 -2.64
CA GLN A 16 4.55 -8.09 -2.44
C GLN A 16 5.26 -9.34 -1.91
N MET A 17 6.41 -9.68 -2.47
CA MET A 17 7.23 -10.80 -1.99
C MET A 17 7.62 -10.62 -0.52
N TYR A 18 8.02 -9.41 -0.11
CA TYR A 18 8.35 -9.13 1.29
C TYR A 18 7.15 -9.35 2.22
N LYS A 19 5.97 -8.82 1.86
CA LYS A 19 4.74 -8.99 2.65
C LYS A 19 4.35 -10.47 2.77
N LEU A 20 4.35 -11.20 1.66
CA LEU A 20 4.02 -12.62 1.64
C LEU A 20 4.99 -13.43 2.51
N LYS A 21 6.30 -13.15 2.41
CA LYS A 21 7.33 -13.80 3.24
C LYS A 21 7.11 -13.55 4.74
N PHE A 22 6.70 -12.34 5.12
CA PHE A 22 6.37 -12.06 6.51
C PHE A 22 5.10 -12.82 6.94
N GLN A 23 4.04 -12.75 6.14
CA GLN A 23 2.76 -13.42 6.45
C GLN A 23 2.89 -14.94 6.57
N SER A 24 3.84 -15.56 5.86
CA SER A 24 4.11 -17.00 5.97
C SER A 24 5.07 -17.37 7.12
N SER A 25 5.72 -16.40 7.75
CA SER A 25 6.65 -16.64 8.86
C SER A 25 5.92 -17.00 10.15
N ASP A 26 6.61 -17.71 11.06
CA ASP A 26 6.01 -18.06 12.35
C ASP A 26 5.75 -16.82 13.21
N GLU A 27 6.59 -15.78 13.09
CA GLU A 27 6.38 -14.47 13.73
C GLU A 27 5.01 -13.89 13.39
N ALA A 28 4.49 -14.08 12.18
CA ALA A 28 3.18 -13.59 11.77
C ALA A 28 2.00 -14.35 12.40
N LYS A 29 2.22 -15.58 12.86
CA LYS A 29 1.19 -16.43 13.48
C LYS A 29 1.02 -16.11 14.97
N ASP A 30 2.04 -15.54 15.58
CA ASP A 30 2.02 -15.05 16.96
C ASP A 30 1.09 -13.85 17.12
N GLU A 31 0.67 -13.57 18.36
CA GLU A 31 -0.23 -12.45 18.66
C GLU A 31 0.33 -11.11 18.18
N ARG A 32 1.64 -10.88 18.41
CA ARG A 32 2.34 -9.69 17.93
C ARG A 32 2.33 -9.59 16.41
N GLY A 33 2.55 -10.70 15.71
CA GLY A 33 2.52 -10.74 14.24
C GLY A 33 1.14 -10.38 13.68
N LYS A 34 0.09 -10.95 14.26
CA LYS A 34 -1.29 -10.63 13.92
C LYS A 34 -1.60 -9.15 14.13
N GLU A 35 -1.13 -8.57 15.22
CA GLU A 35 -1.31 -7.14 15.50
C GLU A 35 -0.57 -6.26 14.48
N ILE A 36 0.66 -6.62 14.12
CA ILE A 36 1.45 -5.92 13.09
C ILE A 36 0.71 -5.93 11.74
N ILE A 37 0.18 -7.09 11.33
CA ILE A 37 -0.58 -7.24 10.09
C ILE A 37 -1.85 -6.38 10.15
N TYR A 38 -2.59 -6.46 11.24
CA TYR A 38 -3.81 -5.69 11.44
C TYR A 38 -3.56 -4.19 11.37
N LYS A 39 -2.58 -3.67 12.13
CA LYS A 39 -2.22 -2.24 12.13
C LYS A 39 -1.78 -1.78 10.74
N THR A 40 -1.04 -2.61 10.03
CA THR A 40 -0.59 -2.30 8.67
C THR A 40 -1.76 -2.23 7.71
N ASN A 41 -2.64 -3.23 7.70
CA ASN A 41 -3.82 -3.27 6.84
C ASN A 41 -4.79 -2.12 7.16
N ASN A 42 -5.05 -1.86 8.44
CA ASN A 42 -5.93 -0.76 8.85
C ASN A 42 -5.41 0.60 8.36
N ARG A 43 -4.10 0.84 8.43
CA ARG A 43 -3.49 2.06 7.86
C ARG A 43 -3.65 2.12 6.34
N LEU A 44 -3.43 1.02 5.63
CA LEU A 44 -3.61 0.98 4.17
C LEU A 44 -5.06 1.24 3.77
N PHE A 45 -6.03 0.68 4.50
CA PHE A 45 -7.45 0.96 4.26
C PHE A 45 -7.81 2.42 4.51
N ASN A 46 -7.29 3.01 5.60
CA ASN A 46 -7.52 4.44 5.86
C ASN A 46 -6.91 5.32 4.76
N ILE A 47 -5.70 5.01 4.28
CA ILE A 47 -5.07 5.74 3.17
C ILE A 47 -5.87 5.55 1.89
N LEU A 48 -6.30 4.34 1.56
CA LEU A 48 -7.15 4.06 0.40
C LEU A 48 -8.44 4.87 0.46
N TYR A 49 -9.12 4.84 1.61
CA TYR A 49 -10.37 5.55 1.83
C TYR A 49 -10.21 7.07 1.66
N LEU A 50 -9.22 7.66 2.34
CA LEU A 50 -8.92 9.08 2.22
C LEU A 50 -8.49 9.46 0.78
N GLY A 51 -7.72 8.60 0.12
CA GLY A 51 -7.31 8.81 -1.27
C GLY A 51 -8.49 8.79 -2.25
N ILE A 52 -9.46 7.90 -2.05
CA ILE A 52 -10.70 7.86 -2.85
C ILE A 52 -11.53 9.12 -2.60
N ILE A 53 -11.72 9.53 -1.34
CA ILE A 53 -12.45 10.78 -1.02
C ILE A 53 -11.78 11.96 -1.69
N LEU A 54 -10.45 12.08 -1.57
CA LEU A 54 -9.70 13.15 -2.19
C LEU A 54 -9.87 13.15 -3.72
N LEU A 55 -9.81 11.98 -4.35
CA LEU A 55 -10.00 11.85 -5.79
C LEU A 55 -11.40 12.29 -6.23
N ILE A 56 -12.44 11.94 -5.46
CA ILE A 56 -13.82 12.38 -5.71
C ILE A 56 -13.91 13.90 -5.61
N VAL A 57 -13.36 14.50 -4.54
CA VAL A 57 -13.35 15.96 -4.36
C VAL A 57 -12.62 16.66 -5.51
N LEU A 58 -11.46 16.15 -5.92
CA LEU A 58 -10.70 16.71 -7.05
C LEU A 58 -11.45 16.59 -8.38
N HIS A 59 -12.23 15.52 -8.57
CA HIS A 59 -13.09 15.37 -9.74
C HIS A 59 -14.25 16.38 -9.72
N LEU A 60 -14.91 16.56 -8.58
CA LEU A 60 -16.02 17.51 -8.42
C LEU A 60 -15.58 18.97 -8.62
N LEU A 61 -14.33 19.29 -8.29
CA LEU A 61 -13.71 20.59 -8.54
C LEU A 61 -13.12 20.71 -9.96
N GLU A 62 -13.40 19.75 -10.84
CA GLU A 62 -12.96 19.69 -12.24
C GLU A 62 -11.42 19.66 -12.45
N PHE A 63 -10.63 19.44 -11.39
CA PHE A 63 -9.18 19.26 -11.51
C PHE A 63 -8.80 17.95 -12.20
N VAL A 64 -9.65 16.92 -12.10
CA VAL A 64 -9.40 15.58 -12.65
C VAL A 64 -10.56 15.17 -13.56
N SER A 65 -10.25 14.94 -14.83
CA SER A 65 -11.22 14.40 -15.80
C SER A 65 -11.51 12.92 -15.52
N THR A 66 -12.77 12.52 -15.75
CA THR A 66 -13.25 11.14 -15.64
C THR A 66 -12.42 10.14 -16.45
N LYS A 67 -11.81 10.60 -17.56
CA LYS A 67 -10.93 9.79 -18.41
C LYS A 67 -9.70 9.26 -17.67
N TYR A 68 -9.16 10.01 -16.71
CA TYR A 68 -7.94 9.66 -15.98
C TYR A 68 -8.20 8.92 -14.67
N LEU A 69 -9.46 8.87 -14.20
CA LEU A 69 -9.82 8.20 -12.95
C LEU A 69 -9.35 6.73 -12.90
N PRO A 70 -9.53 5.89 -13.94
CA PRO A 70 -9.09 4.50 -13.90
C PRO A 70 -7.57 4.37 -13.72
N ASP A 71 -6.80 5.17 -14.47
CA ASP A 71 -5.34 5.15 -14.39
C ASP A 71 -4.86 5.61 -13.01
N ILE A 72 -5.44 6.70 -12.49
CA ILE A 72 -5.09 7.23 -11.17
C ILE A 72 -5.38 6.18 -10.09
N LEU A 73 -6.57 5.57 -10.11
CA LEU A 73 -6.94 4.53 -9.15
C LEU A 73 -6.01 3.31 -9.24
N LEU A 74 -5.64 2.89 -10.45
CA LEU A 74 -4.71 1.80 -10.67
C LEU A 74 -3.34 2.10 -10.06
N TYR A 75 -2.72 3.22 -10.44
CA TYR A 75 -1.39 3.57 -9.91
C TYR A 75 -1.41 3.84 -8.41
N PHE A 76 -2.47 4.47 -7.89
CA PHE A 76 -2.66 4.67 -6.46
C PHE A 76 -2.73 3.33 -5.73
N THR A 77 -3.59 2.41 -6.18
CA THR A 77 -3.74 1.08 -5.57
C THR A 77 -2.44 0.28 -5.64
N LEU A 78 -1.74 0.32 -6.78
CA LEU A 78 -0.43 -0.32 -6.92
C LEU A 78 0.60 0.28 -5.96
N SER A 79 0.60 1.60 -5.76
CA SER A 79 1.51 2.26 -4.82
C SER A 79 1.27 1.84 -3.36
N LEU A 80 0.03 1.48 -2.98
CA LEU A 80 -0.27 0.94 -1.66
C LEU A 80 0.46 -0.37 -1.37
N SER A 81 0.87 -1.13 -2.39
CA SER A 81 1.70 -2.32 -2.19
C SER A 81 3.07 -1.99 -1.61
N VAL A 82 3.67 -0.89 -2.09
CA VAL A 82 4.97 -0.37 -1.65
C VAL A 82 4.85 0.27 -0.28
N PHE A 83 3.81 1.08 -0.04
CA PHE A 83 3.56 1.62 1.30
C PHE A 83 3.30 0.51 2.31
N GLY A 84 2.59 -0.55 1.90
CA GLY A 84 2.31 -1.69 2.76
C GLY A 84 3.56 -2.43 3.20
N SER A 85 4.52 -2.67 2.29
CA SER A 85 5.79 -3.30 2.65
C SER A 85 6.63 -2.40 3.57
N ALA A 86 6.65 -1.09 3.32
CA ALA A 86 7.34 -0.12 4.16
C ALA A 86 6.74 -0.05 5.57
N PHE A 87 5.42 0.06 5.71
CA PHE A 87 4.75 0.08 7.02
C PHE A 87 4.95 -1.22 7.77
N LEU A 88 4.89 -2.35 7.07
CA LEU A 88 5.15 -3.66 7.67
C LEU A 88 6.57 -3.73 8.24
N TYR A 89 7.56 -3.28 7.47
CA TYR A 89 8.95 -3.22 7.92
C TYR A 89 9.13 -2.32 9.15
N ILE A 90 8.51 -1.14 9.15
CA ILE A 90 8.57 -0.21 10.30
C ILE A 90 7.92 -0.84 11.54
N ASN A 91 6.72 -1.41 11.39
CA ASN A 91 5.98 -1.98 12.51
C ASN A 91 6.68 -3.23 13.08
N LYS A 92 7.28 -4.05 12.21
CA LYS A 92 8.10 -5.19 12.63
C LYS A 92 9.30 -4.78 13.49
N ASN A 93 10.03 -3.74 13.07
CA ASN A 93 11.27 -3.31 13.74
C ASN A 93 11.04 -2.35 14.91
N LYS A 94 9.79 -1.98 15.20
CA LYS A 94 9.49 -1.07 16.31
C LYS A 94 9.75 -1.81 17.64
N LYS A 95 10.69 -1.29 18.44
CA LYS A 95 11.12 -1.88 19.72
C LYS A 95 10.09 -1.84 20.85
N ASN A 96 8.97 -1.15 20.68
CA ASN A 96 7.97 -1.00 21.74
C ASN A 96 6.90 -2.09 21.65
N TYR A 97 7.22 -3.26 22.20
CA TYR A 97 6.32 -4.07 23.02
C TYR A 97 7.10 -4.56 24.23
#